data_AF-A0A447QPC0-F1
#
_entry.id   AF-A0A447QPC0-F1
#
_cell.length_a   1.000
_cell.length_b   1.000
_cell.length_c   1.000
_cell.angle_alpha   90.00
_cell.angle_beta   90.00
_cell.angle_gamma   90.00
#
_symmetry.space_group_name_H-M   'P 1'
#
loop_
_entity.id
_entity.type
_entity.pdbx_description
1 polymer ?
#
loop_
_entity_poly.entity_id
_entity_poly.type
_entity_poly.pdbx_seq_one_letter_code
_entity_poly.pdbx_strand_id
1 'polypeptide(L)' 'MILSLIRQSGPFRNQISLNGFYQDNAEEADLLRLRIDLSHQLYPQISGHKTRYAIRFLSLDGDHTQVPERLTFDLACC' A
#
# COMPACT_ATOMS: atom_id res chain seq x y z
N MET A 1 2.91 11.65 -21.21
CA MET A 1 2.12 10.49 -21.68
C MET A 1 2.49 9.20 -20.96
N ILE A 2 3.78 8.88 -20.76
CA ILE A 2 4.29 7.64 -20.14
C ILE A 2 3.63 7.29 -18.79
N LEU A 3 3.59 8.20 -17.81
CA LEU A 3 3.00 7.93 -16.50
C LEU A 3 1.49 7.62 -16.54
N SER A 4 0.78 7.98 -17.62
CA SER A 4 -0.62 7.59 -17.79
C SER A 4 -0.72 6.10 -18.14
N LEU A 5 0.15 5.64 -19.03
CA LEU A 5 0.23 4.24 -19.45
C LEU A 5 0.69 3.34 -18.30
N ILE A 6 1.73 3.74 -17.55
CA ILE A 6 2.17 2.99 -16.36
C ILE A 6 1.01 2.87 -15.36
N ARG A 7 0.27 3.93 -15.06
CA ARG A 7 -0.88 3.82 -14.14
C ARG A 7 -2.01 2.92 -14.66
N GLN A 8 -2.04 2.56 -15.93
CA GLN A 8 -3.06 1.68 -16.50
C GLN A 8 -2.58 0.22 -16.65
N SER A 9 -1.29 -0.08 -16.46
CA SER A 9 -0.73 -1.45 -16.60
C SER A 9 -1.18 -2.40 -15.48
N GLY A 10 -1.32 -1.90 -14.25
CA GLY A 10 -1.68 -2.69 -13.08
C GLY A 10 -3.13 -2.46 -12.62
N PRO A 11 -3.98 -3.51 -12.57
CA PRO A 11 -5.30 -3.40 -11.94
C PRO A 11 -5.18 -3.37 -10.41
N PHE A 12 -6.12 -2.69 -9.75
CA PHE A 12 -6.24 -2.76 -8.30
C PHE A 12 -6.73 -4.14 -7.86
N ARG A 13 -6.07 -4.69 -6.84
CA ARG A 13 -6.46 -5.92 -6.16
C ARG A 13 -6.65 -5.63 -4.69
N ASN A 14 -7.66 -6.24 -4.10
CA ASN A 14 -7.92 -6.12 -2.68
C ASN A 14 -6.89 -6.93 -1.89
N GLN A 15 -6.29 -6.31 -0.88
CA GLN A 15 -5.29 -6.89 0.00
C GLN A 15 -5.64 -6.62 1.46
N ILE A 16 -5.03 -7.41 2.35
CA ILE A 16 -5.22 -7.29 3.79
C ILE A 16 -3.84 -7.18 4.45
N SER A 17 -3.63 -6.12 5.22
CA SER A 17 -2.48 -6.03 6.12
C SER A 17 -2.85 -6.63 7.48
N LEU A 18 -1.84 -7.22 8.13
CA LEU A 18 -1.98 -7.80 9.46
C LEU A 18 -1.15 -6.97 10.45
N ASN A 19 -1.78 -6.47 11.51
CA ASN A 19 -1.17 -5.60 12.51
C ASN A 19 -0.44 -4.40 11.86
N GLY A 20 -1.09 -3.79 10.87
CA GLY A 20 -0.53 -2.67 10.13
C GLY A 20 0.65 -2.99 9.22
N PHE A 21 0.92 -4.27 8.92
CA PHE A 21 2.04 -4.69 8.09
C PHE A 21 1.59 -5.55 6.90
N TYR A 22 2.14 -5.25 5.72
CA TYR A 22 1.99 -6.04 4.50
C TYR A 22 3.35 -6.12 3.79
N GLN A 23 3.68 -7.25 3.19
CA GLN A 23 4.89 -7.40 2.38
C GLN A 23 4.60 -8.27 1.16
N ASP A 24 5.29 -7.99 0.06
CA ASP A 24 5.16 -8.77 -1.17
C ASP A 24 6.35 -8.51 -2.11
N ASN A 25 6.31 -9.15 -3.27
CA ASN A 25 7.21 -8.88 -4.38
C ASN A 25 6.51 -8.01 -5.44
N ALA A 26 7.28 -7.10 -6.00
CA ALA A 26 6.94 -6.26 -7.14
C ALA A 26 7.90 -6.63 -8.28
N GLU A 27 7.73 -7.83 -8.84
CA GLU A 27 8.50 -8.21 -10.03
C GLU A 27 8.13 -7.28 -11.19
N GLU A 28 9.13 -6.59 -11.74
CA GLU A 28 9.00 -5.69 -12.89
C GLU A 28 8.04 -4.50 -12.73
N ALA A 29 7.58 -4.19 -11.52
CA ALA A 29 6.73 -3.02 -11.29
C ALA A 29 7.57 -1.78 -10.97
N ASP A 30 7.25 -0.67 -11.63
CA ASP A 30 7.86 0.64 -11.43
C ASP A 30 7.09 1.48 -10.42
N LEU A 31 5.79 1.18 -10.22
CA LEU A 31 4.91 2.01 -9.40
C LEU A 31 3.94 1.16 -8.57
N LEU A 32 3.95 1.39 -7.25
CA LEU A 32 2.89 0.94 -6.34
C LEU A 32 1.81 2.01 -6.23
N ARG A 33 0.55 1.63 -6.39
CA ARG A 33 -0.61 2.50 -6.19
C ARG A 33 -1.50 1.90 -5.13
N LEU A 34 -1.76 2.66 -4.07
CA LEU A 34 -2.57 2.23 -2.94
C LEU A 34 -3.87 3.03 -2.87
N ARG A 35 -4.96 2.37 -2.48
CA ARG A 35 -6.19 3.02 -2.04
C ARG A 35 -6.51 2.55 -0.63
N ILE A 36 -6.67 3.50 0.27
CA ILE A 36 -6.94 3.27 1.69
C ILE A 36 -8.18 4.10 2.02
N ASP A 37 -9.11 3.51 2.77
CA ASP A 37 -10.28 4.24 3.24
C ASP A 37 -9.85 5.36 4.21
N LEU A 38 -10.31 6.59 3.95
CA LEU A 38 -9.97 7.76 4.76
C LEU A 38 -10.49 7.68 6.20
N SER A 39 -11.54 6.88 6.46
CA SER A 39 -12.08 6.64 7.80
C SER A 39 -11.07 6.02 8.76
N HIS A 40 -10.06 5.31 8.24
CA HIS A 40 -8.99 4.75 9.06
C HIS A 40 -7.97 5.80 9.50
N GLN A 41 -7.90 6.96 8.84
CA GLN A 41 -6.91 8.00 9.13
C GLN A 41 -5.46 7.48 9.17
N LEU A 42 -5.14 6.59 8.24
CA LEU A 42 -3.81 5.98 8.12
C LEU A 42 -3.10 6.46 6.86
N TYR A 43 -1.77 6.45 6.91
CA TYR A 43 -0.92 6.59 5.74
C TYR A 43 0.08 5.44 5.65
N PRO A 44 0.51 5.05 4.42
CA PRO A 44 1.49 4.01 4.24
C PRO A 44 2.92 4.57 4.33
N GLN A 45 3.77 3.92 5.11
CA GLN A 45 5.21 4.02 5.05
C GLN A 45 5.74 2.79 4.29
N ILE A 46 6.43 3.02 3.18
CA ILE A 46 6.86 1.96 2.26
C ILE A 46 8.38 1.87 2.28
N SER A 47 8.92 0.66 2.39
CA SER A 47 10.34 0.35 2.21
C SER A 47 10.52 -0.73 1.14
N GLY A 48 11.70 -0.77 0.51
CA GLY A 48 11.99 -1.71 -0.57
C GLY A 48 13.41 -2.27 -0.50
N HIS A 49 13.58 -3.52 -0.93
CA HIS A 49 14.88 -4.18 -1.08
C HIS A 49 14.83 -5.21 -2.22
N LYS A 50 15.59 -4.95 -3.29
CA LYS A 50 15.51 -5.70 -4.57
C LYS A 50 14.08 -5.63 -5.12
N THR A 51 13.48 -6.76 -5.46
CA THR A 51 12.09 -6.87 -5.93
C THR A 51 11.07 -6.90 -4.79
N ARG A 52 11.50 -6.88 -3.52
CA ARG A 52 10.59 -6.93 -2.37
C ARG A 52 10.27 -5.55 -1.85
N TYR A 53 9.04 -5.39 -1.37
CA TYR A 53 8.61 -4.21 -0.64
C TYR A 53 7.84 -4.59 0.63
N ALA A 54 7.83 -3.66 1.57
CA ALA A 54 7.04 -3.75 2.79
C ALA A 54 6.26 -2.44 2.98
N ILE A 55 5.02 -2.57 3.43
CA ILE A 55 4.09 -1.48 3.73
C ILE A 55 3.79 -1.56 5.22
N ARG A 56 4.11 -0.49 5.94
CA ARG A 56 3.69 -0.26 7.32
C ARG A 56 2.68 0.86 7.35
N PHE A 57 1.49 0.62 7.90
CA PHE A 57 0.47 1.65 8.06
C PHE A 57 0.69 2.37 9.39
N LEU A 58 0.64 3.70 9.35
CA LEU A 58 0.85 4.59 10.49
C LEU A 58 -0.35 5.54 10.60
N SER A 59 -0.68 5.94 11.81
CA SER A 59 -1.73 6.92 12.09
C SER A 59 -1.33 8.33 11.68
N LEU A 60 -2.22 9.05 11.01
CA LEU A 60 -2.07 10.46 10.66
C LEU A 60 -2.00 11.34 11.92
N ASP A 61 -2.75 11.00 12.96
CA ASP A 61 -2.89 11.77 14.20
C ASP A 61 -1.93 11.32 15.32
N GLY A 62 -0.86 10.59 14.98
CA GLY A 62 0.08 10.04 15.97
C GLY A 62 -0.55 8.90 16.78
N ASP A 63 -0.36 8.87 18.10
CA ASP A 63 -0.78 7.75 18.98
C ASP A 63 -2.31 7.61 19.17
N HIS A 64 -3.11 8.55 18.66
CA HIS A 64 -4.55 8.58 18.91
C HIS A 64 -5.36 7.61 18.04
N THR A 65 -4.91 7.30 16.83
CA THR A 65 -5.59 6.34 15.95
C THR A 65 -4.90 4.99 15.98
N GLN A 66 -5.62 3.97 16.43
CA GLN A 66 -5.10 2.61 16.42
C GLN A 66 -5.14 2.03 15.00
N VAL A 67 -4.04 1.43 14.59
CA VAL A 67 -3.98 0.67 13.34
C VAL A 67 -4.77 -0.64 13.54
N PRO A 68 -5.79 -0.93 12.72
CA PRO A 68 -6.56 -2.16 12.84
C PRO A 68 -5.67 -3.40 12.71
N GLU A 69 -5.99 -4.46 13.45
CA GLU A 69 -5.30 -5.77 13.32
C GLU A 69 -5.45 -6.34 11.89
N ARG A 70 -6.58 -6.06 11.23
CA ARG A 70 -6.83 -6.40 9.83
C ARG A 70 -7.30 -5.17 9.10
N LEU A 71 -6.45 -4.60 8.27
CA LEU A 71 -6.79 -3.47 7.42
C LEU A 71 -6.93 -3.94 5.98
N THR A 72 -8.09 -3.73 5.38
CA THR A 72 -8.33 -3.99 3.97
C THR A 72 -7.98 -2.75 3.15
N PHE A 73 -7.26 -2.92 2.05
CA PHE A 73 -6.86 -1.83 1.15
C PHE A 73 -6.72 -2.36 -0.27
N ASP A 74 -6.75 -1.47 -1.28
CA ASP A 74 -6.47 -1.89 -2.65
C ASP A 74 -5.03 -1.54 -3.04
N LEU A 75 -4.39 -2.46 -3.76
CA LEU A 75 -3.03 -2.33 -4.25
C LEU A 75 -2.96 -2.65 -5.74
N ALA A 76 -2.30 -1.80 -6.51
CA ALA A 76 -1.88 -2.10 -7.87
C ALA A 76 -0.36 -1.98 -7.98
N CYS A 77 0.28 -3.01 -8.54
CA CYS A 77 1.67 -2.99 -8.97
C CYS A 77 1.67 -2.72 -10.47
N CYS A 78 2.25 -1.60 -10.89
CA CYS A 78 2.20 -1.06 -12.26
C CYS A 78 3.58 -1.04 -12.90
#